data_AF-A0A0G4HSC0-F1
#
_entry.id   AF-A0A0G4HSC0-F1
#
_cell.length_a   1.000
_cell.length_b   1.000
_cell.length_c   1.000
_cell.angle_alpha   90.00
_cell.angle_beta   90.00
_cell.angle_gamma   90.00
#
_symmetry.space_group_name_H-M   'P 1'
#
loop_
_entity.id
_entity.type
_entity.pdbx_description
1 polymer ?
#
loop_
_entity_poly.entity_id
_entity_poly.type
_entity_poly.pdbx_seq_one_letter_code
_entity_poly.pdbx_strand_id
1 'polypeptide(L)'
;MEKAPGGSQWERALEVFEDMVRRGVEPSTVTFNALISALEKAPGGSQWERALEVFEDMVRRGVEPSTVTFNALISAMEKAPGGSKWEKALEVFEEMERRGVKPNTYVFSALISALEKAPGGSQWGRALEVFDEMERRGVEPDTVTFNALIRAMEKAPGGSQWERALEVFEGMERRGVQPDVRFFSALISALEKAPGGSQWERALEVFEDMERRGVQPNAYVFSALISAMGKAPGGSQWEKALGVFEDMERRGVQPNAYVFSALIRSMEKAPGGSHWEKALEVFDEMERRGVEPDTVIFNALISAMEKAPGGSQWDRALEVFGEMERRGVEPDVFCFSALISAMEKAPGGSQWEKALEVFEGMERRGVQPDVRFFSALISALEKAPGGSQWETALEVFEEMVRRGVEPNTVTFNALISAMEKAPGGSQWERALEVFEDMVRRGVEPSTVTFNALISAMEKAPGGSKWEKALEVFEEMERRGVEPNAVTFNALISAMEKAQRLPI
;
A
#
# COMPACT_ATOMS: atom_id res chain seq x y z
N MET A 1 -20.76 -26.27 -26.39
CA MET A 1 -20.85 -25.32 -27.52
C MET A 1 -19.44 -25.04 -28.01
N GLU A 2 -19.04 -25.72 -29.09
CA GLU A 2 -17.74 -25.58 -29.74
C GLU A 2 -17.62 -24.20 -30.41
N LYS A 3 -16.46 -23.55 -30.22
CA LYS A 3 -16.10 -22.30 -30.89
C LYS A 3 -15.89 -22.57 -32.39
N ALA A 4 -16.71 -21.94 -33.24
CA ALA A 4 -16.46 -21.85 -34.66
C ALA A 4 -15.18 -21.01 -34.93
N PRO A 5 -14.39 -21.31 -35.98
CA PRO A 5 -13.24 -20.51 -36.37
C PRO A 5 -13.73 -19.30 -37.18
N GLY A 6 -14.22 -18.28 -36.50
CA GLY A 6 -14.61 -17.01 -37.11
C GLY A 6 -13.74 -15.90 -36.54
N GLY A 7 -13.04 -15.17 -37.40
CA GLY A 7 -12.34 -13.93 -37.04
C GLY A 7 -13.25 -13.00 -36.24
N SER A 8 -12.64 -12.16 -35.41
CA SER A 8 -13.36 -11.18 -34.59
C SER A 8 -14.27 -10.30 -35.46
N GLN A 9 -15.41 -9.87 -34.91
CA GLN A 9 -16.46 -9.19 -35.70
C GLN A 9 -15.98 -7.93 -36.42
N TRP A 10 -14.91 -7.28 -35.93
CA TRP A 10 -14.30 -6.11 -36.57
C TRP A 10 -13.39 -6.47 -37.76
N GLU A 11 -12.70 -7.62 -37.72
CA GLU A 11 -11.91 -8.12 -38.87
C GLU A 11 -12.84 -8.39 -40.06
N ARG A 12 -13.98 -9.04 -39.81
CA ARG A 12 -15.01 -9.27 -40.84
C ARG A 12 -15.61 -7.96 -41.35
N ALA A 13 -15.73 -6.94 -40.50
CA ALA A 13 -16.21 -5.63 -40.93
C ALA A 13 -15.22 -4.95 -41.90
N LEU A 14 -13.90 -5.06 -41.65
CA LEU A 14 -12.86 -4.59 -42.57
C LEU A 14 -12.87 -5.36 -43.89
N GLU A 15 -13.03 -6.69 -43.86
CA GLU A 15 -13.14 -7.51 -45.08
C GLU A 15 -14.33 -7.10 -45.96
N VAL A 16 -15.49 -6.83 -45.34
CA VAL A 16 -16.71 -6.36 -46.05
C VAL A 16 -16.49 -4.96 -46.63
N PHE A 17 -15.78 -4.09 -45.92
CA PHE A 17 -15.42 -2.77 -46.43
C PHE A 17 -14.47 -2.87 -47.65
N GLU A 18 -13.47 -3.73 -47.60
CA GLU A 18 -12.58 -3.97 -48.74
C GLU A 18 -13.32 -4.55 -49.95
N ASP A 19 -14.30 -5.43 -49.74
CA ASP A 19 -15.18 -5.93 -50.82
C ASP A 19 -16.08 -4.82 -51.38
N MET A 20 -16.65 -3.96 -50.54
CA MET A 20 -17.43 -2.79 -50.95
C MET A 20 -16.62 -1.87 -51.88
N VAL A 21 -15.38 -1.55 -51.48
CA VAL A 21 -14.47 -0.72 -52.27
C VAL A 21 -14.07 -1.41 -53.57
N ARG A 22 -13.76 -2.72 -53.55
CA ARG A 22 -13.43 -3.50 -54.75
C ARG A 22 -14.57 -3.54 -55.77
N ARG A 23 -15.82 -3.53 -55.30
CA ARG A 23 -17.02 -3.48 -56.14
C ARG A 23 -17.38 -2.09 -56.64
N GLY A 24 -16.57 -1.07 -56.31
CA GLY A 24 -16.76 0.31 -56.76
C GLY A 24 -17.88 1.05 -56.03
N VAL A 25 -18.33 0.56 -54.87
CA VAL A 25 -19.33 1.26 -54.05
C VAL A 25 -18.62 2.26 -53.16
N GLU A 26 -18.98 3.54 -53.27
CA GLU A 26 -18.35 4.62 -52.49
C GLU A 26 -18.74 4.56 -51.01
N PRO A 27 -17.77 4.46 -50.08
CA PRO A 27 -18.06 4.48 -48.65
C PRO A 27 -18.57 5.86 -48.19
N SER A 28 -19.56 5.84 -47.30
CA SER A 28 -20.11 7.06 -46.69
C SER A 28 -19.55 7.30 -45.29
N THR A 29 -19.84 8.48 -44.70
CA THR A 29 -19.56 8.77 -43.28
C THR A 29 -20.13 7.71 -42.34
N VAL A 30 -21.30 7.14 -42.65
CA VAL A 30 -21.91 6.07 -41.85
C VAL A 30 -21.08 4.79 -41.92
N THR A 31 -20.55 4.45 -43.09
CA THR A 31 -19.69 3.28 -43.29
C THR A 31 -18.43 3.39 -42.43
N PHE A 32 -17.75 4.52 -42.46
CA PHE A 32 -16.55 4.76 -41.64
C PHE A 32 -16.85 4.79 -40.14
N ASN A 33 -17.95 5.42 -39.72
CA ASN A 33 -18.36 5.44 -38.32
C ASN A 33 -18.66 4.04 -37.78
N ALA A 34 -19.28 3.18 -38.59
CA ALA A 34 -19.54 1.80 -38.23
C ALA A 34 -18.25 0.99 -38.07
N LEU A 35 -17.27 1.18 -38.95
CA LEU A 35 -15.95 0.54 -38.84
C LEU A 35 -15.20 0.98 -37.58
N ILE A 36 -15.13 2.29 -37.34
CA ILE A 36 -14.45 2.85 -36.17
C ILE A 36 -15.13 2.36 -34.88
N SER A 37 -16.47 2.31 -34.81
CA SER A 37 -17.18 1.77 -33.65
C SER A 37 -17.01 0.25 -33.49
N ALA A 38 -16.84 -0.50 -34.59
CA ALA A 38 -16.50 -1.93 -34.50
C ALA A 38 -15.10 -2.15 -33.91
N LEU A 39 -14.13 -1.31 -34.30
CA LEU A 39 -12.75 -1.33 -33.77
C LEU A 39 -12.68 -0.86 -32.31
N GLU A 40 -13.49 0.13 -31.93
CA GLU A 40 -13.68 0.58 -30.55
C GLU A 40 -14.15 -0.55 -29.63
N LYS A 41 -15.05 -1.42 -30.13
CA LYS A 41 -15.68 -2.52 -29.39
C LYS A 41 -14.99 -3.88 -29.60
N ALA A 42 -13.76 -3.88 -30.11
CA ALA A 42 -13.03 -5.11 -30.39
C ALA A 42 -12.82 -5.96 -29.11
N PRO A 43 -12.94 -7.30 -29.22
CA PRO A 43 -12.66 -8.19 -28.10
C PRO A 43 -11.17 -8.16 -27.77
N GLY A 44 -10.82 -8.00 -26.49
CA GLY A 44 -9.43 -7.90 -26.02
C GLY A 44 -8.89 -6.46 -25.88
N GLY A 45 -9.72 -5.45 -26.11
CA GLY A 45 -9.34 -4.04 -26.08
C GLY A 45 -9.55 -3.38 -27.44
N SER A 46 -9.71 -2.05 -27.46
CA SER A 46 -9.95 -1.34 -28.71
C SER A 46 -8.73 -1.43 -29.65
N GLN A 47 -9.01 -1.50 -30.95
CA GLN A 47 -7.99 -1.43 -32.00
C GLN A 47 -7.80 0.02 -32.44
N TRP A 48 -7.39 0.88 -31.50
CA TRP A 48 -7.35 2.34 -31.70
C TRP A 48 -6.39 2.78 -32.83
N GLU A 49 -5.27 2.07 -33.04
CA GLU A 49 -4.34 2.33 -34.15
C GLU A 49 -5.01 2.09 -35.50
N ARG A 50 -5.72 0.95 -35.63
CA ARG A 50 -6.52 0.65 -36.83
C ARG A 50 -7.67 1.65 -37.01
N ALA A 51 -8.27 2.11 -35.92
CA ALA A 51 -9.33 3.12 -35.99
C ALA A 51 -8.79 4.46 -36.55
N LEU A 52 -7.56 4.84 -36.18
CA LEU A 52 -6.86 5.98 -36.79
C LEU A 52 -6.55 5.74 -38.27
N GLU A 53 -6.08 4.56 -38.66
CA GLU A 53 -5.85 4.21 -40.08
C GLU A 53 -7.13 4.35 -40.92
N VAL A 54 -8.27 3.88 -40.39
CA VAL A 54 -9.58 4.00 -41.03
C VAL A 54 -10.02 5.46 -41.14
N PHE A 55 -9.75 6.28 -40.12
CA PHE A 55 -10.00 7.72 -40.17
C PHE A 55 -9.11 8.43 -41.21
N GLU A 56 -7.83 8.08 -41.31
CA GLU A 56 -6.94 8.61 -42.34
C GLU A 56 -7.40 8.21 -43.75
N ASP A 57 -7.91 7.00 -43.95
CA ASP A 57 -8.52 6.59 -45.23
C ASP A 57 -9.79 7.40 -45.55
N MET A 58 -10.65 7.63 -44.56
CA MET A 58 -11.84 8.49 -44.69
C MET A 58 -11.48 9.90 -45.18
N VAL A 59 -10.46 10.51 -44.56
CA VAL A 59 -9.98 11.85 -44.92
C VAL A 59 -9.33 11.85 -46.31
N ARG A 60 -8.51 10.85 -46.65
CA ARG A 60 -7.88 10.75 -47.98
C ARG A 60 -8.90 10.61 -49.12
N ARG A 61 -10.05 9.99 -48.85
CA ARG A 61 -11.16 9.85 -49.81
C ARG A 61 -12.07 11.08 -49.87
N GLY A 62 -11.79 12.13 -49.09
CA GLY A 62 -12.57 13.36 -49.06
C GLY A 62 -13.93 13.21 -48.38
N VAL A 63 -14.13 12.17 -47.56
CA VAL A 63 -15.37 11.98 -46.79
C VAL A 63 -15.27 12.80 -45.50
N GLU A 64 -16.22 13.69 -45.25
CA GLU A 64 -16.17 14.59 -44.09
C GLU A 64 -16.47 13.83 -42.77
N PRO A 65 -15.55 13.89 -41.78
CA PRO A 65 -15.77 13.36 -40.44
C PRO A 65 -16.88 14.12 -39.69
N SER A 66 -17.65 13.40 -38.88
CA SER A 66 -18.69 13.98 -38.03
C SER A 66 -18.34 13.87 -36.55
N THR A 67 -19.13 14.49 -35.68
CA THR A 67 -18.99 14.35 -34.21
C THR A 67 -18.99 12.89 -33.76
N VAL A 68 -19.74 12.02 -34.45
CA VAL A 68 -19.76 10.57 -34.17
C VAL A 68 -18.42 9.92 -34.49
N THR A 69 -17.76 10.33 -35.57
CA THR A 69 -16.42 9.85 -35.97
C THR A 69 -15.41 10.16 -34.87
N PHE A 70 -15.34 11.43 -34.44
CA PHE A 70 -14.39 11.87 -33.41
C PHE A 70 -14.67 11.25 -32.05
N ASN A 71 -15.94 11.15 -31.65
CA ASN A 71 -16.31 10.49 -30.39
C ASN A 71 -15.90 9.01 -30.37
N ALA A 72 -16.09 8.29 -31.48
CA ALA A 72 -15.70 6.88 -31.57
C ALA A 72 -14.17 6.70 -31.55
N LEU A 73 -13.41 7.61 -32.17
CA LEU A 73 -11.93 7.62 -32.08
C LEU A 73 -11.44 7.87 -30.65
N ILE A 74 -11.97 8.89 -30.00
CA ILE A 74 -11.60 9.24 -28.61
C ILE A 74 -11.98 8.09 -27.67
N SER A 75 -13.16 7.49 -27.81
CA SER A 75 -13.55 6.33 -26.98
C SER A 75 -12.73 5.07 -27.31
N ALA A 76 -12.27 4.89 -28.55
CA ALA A 76 -11.30 3.84 -28.86
C ALA A 76 -9.99 4.10 -28.10
N MET A 77 -9.47 5.32 -28.07
CA MET A 77 -8.24 5.65 -27.33
C MET A 77 -8.40 5.55 -25.81
N GLU A 78 -9.58 5.89 -25.29
CA GLU A 78 -9.98 5.69 -23.89
C GLU A 78 -9.92 4.21 -23.48
N LYS A 79 -10.31 3.30 -24.39
CA LYS A 79 -10.40 1.84 -24.18
C LYS A 79 -9.18 1.06 -24.71
N ALA A 80 -8.08 1.76 -24.98
CA ALA A 80 -6.87 1.16 -25.52
C ALA A 80 -6.27 0.10 -24.57
N PRO A 81 -5.71 -1.00 -25.11
CA PRO A 81 -5.02 -1.99 -24.29
C PRO A 81 -3.77 -1.39 -23.65
N GLY A 82 -3.54 -1.70 -22.38
CA GLY A 82 -2.38 -1.19 -21.61
C GLY A 82 -2.55 0.22 -21.05
N GLY A 83 -3.77 0.77 -21.04
CA GLY A 83 -4.08 2.12 -20.54
C GLY A 83 -4.47 3.07 -21.68
N SER A 84 -5.18 4.15 -21.34
CA SER A 84 -5.68 5.07 -22.35
C SER A 84 -4.55 5.77 -23.12
N LYS A 85 -4.80 6.08 -24.39
CA LYS A 85 -3.93 6.95 -25.21
C LYS A 85 -4.43 8.39 -25.15
N TRP A 86 -4.50 8.93 -23.94
CA TRP A 86 -5.10 10.24 -23.67
C TRP A 86 -4.42 11.39 -24.42
N GLU A 87 -3.09 11.34 -24.65
CA GLU A 87 -2.38 12.33 -25.47
C GLU A 87 -2.90 12.33 -26.92
N LYS A 88 -3.05 11.14 -27.51
CA LYS A 88 -3.64 10.99 -28.84
C LYS A 88 -5.11 11.40 -28.87
N ALA A 89 -5.84 11.16 -27.79
CA ALA A 89 -7.23 11.59 -27.68
C ALA A 89 -7.35 13.12 -27.71
N LEU A 90 -6.43 13.84 -27.04
CA LEU A 90 -6.34 15.30 -27.11
C LEU A 90 -5.91 15.78 -28.51
N GLU A 91 -4.95 15.12 -29.17
CA GLU A 91 -4.58 15.44 -30.57
C GLU A 91 -5.78 15.30 -31.52
N VAL A 92 -6.59 14.24 -31.37
CA VAL A 92 -7.81 14.02 -32.16
C VAL A 92 -8.87 15.08 -31.86
N PHE A 93 -8.98 15.53 -30.62
CA PHE A 93 -9.86 16.64 -30.24
C PHE A 93 -9.40 17.96 -30.88
N GLU A 94 -8.12 18.28 -30.87
CA GLU A 94 -7.58 19.47 -31.55
C GLU A 94 -7.82 19.41 -33.08
N GLU A 95 -7.72 18.22 -33.70
CA GLU A 95 -8.07 18.02 -35.11
C GLU A 95 -9.57 18.26 -35.37
N MET A 96 -10.45 17.79 -34.48
CA MET A 96 -11.89 18.05 -34.53
C MET A 96 -12.19 19.56 -34.58
N GLU A 97 -11.48 20.33 -33.75
CA GLU A 97 -11.62 21.79 -33.66
C GLU A 97 -11.07 22.50 -34.90
N ARG A 98 -9.91 22.08 -35.39
CA ARG A 98 -9.32 22.66 -36.62
C ARG A 98 -10.23 22.46 -37.83
N ARG A 99 -11.05 21.42 -37.85
CA ARG A 99 -12.07 21.17 -38.88
C ARG A 99 -13.40 21.87 -38.64
N GLY A 100 -13.55 22.60 -37.53
CA GLY A 100 -14.79 23.30 -37.18
C GLY A 100 -15.94 22.38 -36.76
N VAL A 101 -15.66 21.12 -36.41
CA VAL A 101 -16.69 20.19 -35.94
C VAL A 101 -16.93 20.45 -34.45
N LYS A 102 -18.18 20.75 -34.07
CA LYS A 102 -18.49 21.12 -32.68
C LYS A 102 -18.50 19.89 -31.75
N PRO A 103 -17.74 19.90 -30.65
CA PRO A 103 -17.81 18.85 -29.64
C PRO A 103 -19.11 18.92 -28.84
N ASN A 104 -19.56 17.77 -28.37
CA ASN A 104 -20.73 17.62 -27.51
C ASN A 104 -20.34 16.97 -26.17
N THR A 105 -21.30 16.77 -25.28
CA THR A 105 -21.10 16.15 -23.96
C THR A 105 -20.32 14.85 -24.04
N TYR A 106 -20.66 13.94 -24.97
CA TYR A 106 -19.99 12.64 -25.13
C TYR A 106 -18.49 12.76 -25.42
N VAL A 107 -18.09 13.70 -26.28
CA VAL A 107 -16.67 13.94 -26.61
C VAL A 107 -15.91 14.37 -25.35
N PHE A 108 -16.46 15.33 -24.60
CA PHE A 108 -15.84 15.79 -23.35
C PHE A 108 -15.80 14.70 -22.27
N SER A 109 -16.89 13.96 -22.07
CA SER A 109 -16.92 12.83 -21.11
C SER A 109 -15.89 11.75 -21.48
N ALA A 110 -15.73 11.44 -22.76
CA ALA A 110 -14.75 10.46 -23.25
C ALA A 110 -13.30 10.95 -23.05
N LEU A 111 -13.02 12.24 -23.26
CA LEU A 111 -11.71 12.83 -22.97
C LEU A 111 -11.38 12.78 -21.48
N ILE A 112 -12.32 13.17 -20.62
CA ILE A 112 -12.15 13.13 -19.16
C ILE A 112 -11.94 11.68 -18.70
N SER A 113 -12.70 10.71 -19.24
CA SER A 113 -12.48 9.29 -18.92
C SER A 113 -11.16 8.75 -19.48
N ALA A 114 -10.67 9.25 -20.62
CA ALA A 114 -9.34 8.91 -21.11
C ALA A 114 -8.27 9.42 -20.13
N LEU A 115 -8.40 10.65 -19.62
CA LEU A 115 -7.49 11.22 -18.63
C LEU A 115 -7.56 10.51 -17.27
N GLU A 116 -8.75 10.05 -16.86
CA GLU A 116 -8.96 9.18 -15.69
C GLU A 116 -8.16 7.87 -15.80
N LYS A 117 -8.11 7.29 -17.01
CA LYS A 117 -7.49 5.98 -17.30
C LYS A 117 -6.06 6.07 -17.84
N ALA A 118 -5.41 7.22 -17.66
CA ALA A 118 -4.05 7.45 -18.12
C ALA A 118 -3.05 6.45 -17.48
N PRO A 119 -2.06 5.95 -18.25
CA PRO A 119 -1.04 5.07 -17.72
C PRO A 119 -0.15 5.81 -16.72
N GLY A 120 0.20 5.16 -15.61
CA GLY A 120 1.04 5.76 -14.56
C GLY A 120 0.29 6.64 -13.54
N GLY A 121 -1.04 6.73 -13.63
CA GLY A 121 -1.88 7.54 -12.75
C GLY A 121 -2.78 8.48 -13.54
N SER A 122 -3.91 8.89 -12.95
CA SER A 122 -4.85 9.79 -13.64
C SER A 122 -4.24 11.17 -13.87
N GLN A 123 -4.60 11.78 -15.00
CA GLN A 123 -4.24 13.17 -15.32
C GLN A 123 -5.34 14.13 -14.83
N TRP A 124 -5.64 14.10 -13.52
CA TRP A 124 -6.78 14.80 -12.93
C TRP A 124 -6.77 16.32 -13.18
N GLY A 125 -5.59 16.95 -13.19
CA GLY A 125 -5.46 18.39 -13.46
C GLY A 125 -5.91 18.74 -14.88
N ARG A 126 -5.46 17.97 -15.87
CA ARG A 126 -5.93 18.09 -17.26
C ARG A 126 -7.41 17.74 -17.41
N ALA A 127 -7.90 16.79 -16.63
CA ALA A 127 -9.33 16.44 -16.64
C ALA A 127 -10.20 17.62 -16.19
N LEU A 128 -9.75 18.39 -15.19
CA LEU A 128 -10.37 19.64 -14.79
C LEU A 128 -10.28 20.73 -15.86
N GLU A 129 -9.13 20.88 -16.53
CA GLU A 129 -8.97 21.84 -17.64
C GLU A 129 -9.97 21.55 -18.78
N VAL A 130 -10.13 20.28 -19.15
CA VAL A 130 -11.10 19.84 -20.17
C VAL A 130 -12.55 20.07 -19.71
N PHE A 131 -12.84 19.90 -18.43
CA PHE A 131 -14.15 20.22 -17.86
C PHE A 131 -14.42 21.73 -17.88
N ASP A 132 -13.49 22.56 -17.44
CA ASP A 132 -13.62 24.03 -17.47
C ASP A 132 -13.80 24.52 -18.93
N GLU A 133 -13.15 23.87 -19.89
CA GLU A 133 -13.37 24.13 -21.31
C GLU A 133 -14.78 23.77 -21.79
N MET A 134 -15.29 22.61 -21.39
CA MET A 134 -16.67 22.18 -21.64
C MET A 134 -17.67 23.25 -21.15
N GLU A 135 -17.45 23.78 -19.94
CA GLU A 135 -18.30 24.80 -19.33
C GLU A 135 -18.20 26.15 -20.04
N ARG A 136 -16.99 26.61 -20.37
CA ARG A 136 -16.77 27.87 -21.12
C ARG A 136 -17.48 27.87 -22.47
N ARG A 137 -17.67 26.69 -23.08
CA ARG A 137 -18.35 26.50 -24.35
C ARG A 137 -19.86 26.31 -24.21
N GLY A 138 -20.39 26.33 -22.99
CA GLY A 138 -21.81 26.15 -22.71
C GLY A 138 -22.31 24.74 -23.00
N VAL A 139 -21.45 23.72 -22.96
CA VAL A 139 -21.85 22.32 -23.10
C VAL A 139 -22.16 21.79 -21.71
N GLU A 140 -23.40 21.33 -21.49
CA GLU A 140 -23.84 20.90 -20.16
C GLU A 140 -23.22 19.55 -19.76
N PRO A 141 -22.54 19.47 -18.59
CA PRO A 141 -22.02 18.22 -18.07
C PRO A 141 -23.13 17.34 -17.50
N ASP A 142 -23.00 16.04 -17.72
CA ASP A 142 -23.93 15.03 -17.21
C ASP A 142 -23.30 14.20 -16.08
N THR A 143 -24.07 13.23 -15.56
CA THR A 143 -23.62 12.30 -14.53
C THR A 143 -22.37 11.50 -14.95
N VAL A 144 -22.17 11.22 -16.25
CA VAL A 144 -21.00 10.49 -16.74
C VAL A 144 -19.75 11.36 -16.64
N THR A 145 -19.85 12.63 -17.03
CA THR A 145 -18.76 13.62 -16.87
C THR A 145 -18.33 13.76 -15.42
N PHE A 146 -19.28 13.96 -14.50
CA PHE A 146 -18.98 14.09 -13.07
C PHE A 146 -18.38 12.82 -12.46
N ASN A 147 -18.89 11.64 -12.83
CA ASN A 147 -18.32 10.36 -12.41
C ASN A 147 -16.87 10.18 -12.86
N ALA A 148 -16.54 10.55 -14.10
CA ALA A 148 -15.18 10.46 -14.61
C ALA A 148 -14.23 11.43 -13.89
N LEU A 149 -14.69 12.65 -13.55
CA LEU A 149 -13.91 13.62 -12.77
C LEU A 149 -13.56 13.12 -11.38
N ILE A 150 -14.54 12.65 -10.61
CA ILE A 150 -14.29 12.15 -9.25
C ILE A 150 -13.35 10.95 -9.28
N ARG A 151 -13.51 10.04 -10.24
CA ARG A 151 -12.58 8.91 -10.40
C ARG A 151 -11.18 9.35 -10.78
N ALA A 152 -11.04 10.40 -11.59
CA ALA A 152 -9.73 10.97 -11.90
C ALA A 152 -9.10 11.53 -10.61
N MET A 153 -9.85 12.21 -9.76
CA MET A 153 -9.34 12.72 -8.48
C MET A 153 -9.07 11.63 -7.45
N GLU A 154 -9.88 10.57 -7.41
CA GLU A 154 -9.69 9.38 -6.57
C GLU A 154 -8.38 8.66 -6.90
N LYS A 155 -8.03 8.59 -8.20
CA LYS A 155 -6.83 7.89 -8.73
C LYS A 155 -5.63 8.80 -8.94
N ALA A 156 -5.65 10.01 -8.39
CA ALA A 156 -4.58 10.98 -8.56
C ALA A 156 -3.23 10.44 -8.02
N PRO A 157 -2.12 10.70 -8.73
CA PRO A 157 -0.80 10.29 -8.26
C PRO A 157 -0.44 11.05 -6.98
N GLY A 158 0.14 10.35 -6.01
CA GLY A 158 0.53 10.93 -4.72
C GLY A 158 -0.59 11.01 -3.67
N GLY A 159 -1.77 10.48 -3.96
CA GLY A 159 -2.95 10.52 -3.08
C GLY A 159 -4.13 11.22 -3.76
N SER A 160 -5.34 10.97 -3.26
CA SER A 160 -6.54 11.54 -3.86
C SER A 160 -6.60 13.06 -3.72
N GLN A 161 -7.21 13.73 -4.69
CA GLN A 161 -7.51 15.16 -4.63
C GLN A 161 -8.89 15.41 -4.02
N TRP A 162 -9.08 14.95 -2.79
CA TRP A 162 -10.38 14.91 -2.13
C TRP A 162 -11.02 16.29 -1.93
N GLU A 163 -10.23 17.36 -1.73
CA GLU A 163 -10.75 18.73 -1.62
C GLU A 163 -11.42 19.17 -2.92
N ARG A 164 -10.73 18.96 -4.06
CA ARG A 164 -11.28 19.21 -5.39
C ARG A 164 -12.48 18.30 -5.69
N ALA A 165 -12.49 17.07 -5.17
CA ALA A 165 -13.61 16.15 -5.32
C ALA A 165 -14.89 16.69 -4.64
N LEU A 166 -14.74 17.33 -3.47
CA LEU A 166 -15.85 18.01 -2.80
C LEU A 166 -16.30 19.28 -3.56
N GLU A 167 -15.38 20.06 -4.11
CA GLU A 167 -15.73 21.21 -4.96
C GLU A 167 -16.53 20.79 -6.20
N VAL A 168 -16.15 19.68 -6.85
CA VAL A 168 -16.87 19.08 -7.97
C VAL A 168 -18.25 18.58 -7.53
N PHE A 169 -18.37 18.00 -6.33
CA PHE A 169 -19.66 17.60 -5.78
C PHE A 169 -20.59 18.79 -5.59
N GLU A 170 -20.14 19.86 -4.93
CA GLU A 170 -20.93 21.10 -4.81
C GLU A 170 -21.29 21.69 -6.18
N GLY A 171 -20.37 21.61 -7.14
CA GLY A 171 -20.61 22.03 -8.53
C GLY A 171 -21.72 21.22 -9.21
N MET A 172 -21.72 19.90 -9.04
CA MET A 172 -22.76 19.00 -9.55
C MET A 172 -24.13 19.35 -8.99
N GLU A 173 -24.20 19.63 -7.69
CA GLU A 173 -25.44 20.01 -7.00
C GLU A 173 -26.00 21.35 -7.45
N ARG A 174 -25.16 22.38 -7.59
CA ARG A 174 -25.58 23.71 -8.07
C ARG A 174 -26.22 23.65 -9.47
N ARG A 175 -25.86 22.64 -10.26
CA ARG A 175 -26.39 22.38 -11.61
C ARG A 175 -27.62 21.47 -11.62
N GLY A 176 -28.05 20.98 -10.46
CA GLY A 176 -29.20 20.08 -10.32
C GLY A 176 -28.96 18.67 -10.86
N VAL A 177 -27.72 18.29 -11.15
CA VAL A 177 -27.38 16.95 -11.63
C VAL A 177 -27.35 16.00 -10.43
N GLN A 178 -28.12 14.93 -10.47
CA GLN A 178 -28.22 14.01 -9.33
C GLN A 178 -27.05 13.02 -9.30
N PRO A 179 -26.30 12.94 -8.17
CA PRO A 179 -25.26 11.94 -7.98
C PRO A 179 -25.86 10.53 -7.89
N ASP A 180 -25.22 9.56 -8.53
CA ASP A 180 -25.58 8.15 -8.42
C ASP A 180 -24.69 7.41 -7.41
N VAL A 181 -24.96 6.13 -7.20
CA VAL A 181 -24.15 5.27 -6.32
C VAL A 181 -22.67 5.24 -6.71
N ARG A 182 -22.34 5.39 -8.01
CA ARG A 182 -20.95 5.36 -8.49
C ARG A 182 -20.22 6.63 -8.11
N PHE A 183 -20.90 7.78 -8.18
CA PHE A 183 -20.38 9.07 -7.75
C PHE A 183 -20.03 9.03 -6.26
N PHE A 184 -21.01 8.68 -5.42
CA PHE A 184 -20.81 8.61 -3.97
C PHE A 184 -19.73 7.60 -3.57
N SER A 185 -19.73 6.42 -4.21
CA SER A 185 -18.68 5.40 -4.00
C SER A 185 -17.29 5.98 -4.26
N ALA A 186 -17.10 6.66 -5.38
CA ALA A 186 -15.80 7.23 -5.76
C ALA A 186 -15.41 8.42 -4.85
N LEU A 187 -16.38 9.25 -4.43
CA LEU A 187 -16.12 10.37 -3.52
C LEU A 187 -15.71 9.87 -2.12
N ILE A 188 -16.39 8.87 -1.58
CA ILE A 188 -16.04 8.25 -0.30
C ILE A 188 -14.67 7.57 -0.40
N SER A 189 -14.35 6.88 -1.50
CA SER A 189 -13.02 6.31 -1.71
C SER A 189 -11.94 7.39 -1.89
N ALA A 190 -12.27 8.54 -2.48
CA ALA A 190 -11.34 9.67 -2.53
C ALA A 190 -11.06 10.18 -1.10
N LEU A 191 -12.07 10.31 -0.23
CA LEU A 191 -11.87 10.70 1.17
C LEU A 191 -11.07 9.66 1.97
N GLU A 192 -11.27 8.38 1.68
CA GLU A 192 -10.48 7.26 2.23
C GLU A 192 -8.99 7.36 1.87
N LYS A 193 -8.69 7.78 0.62
CA LYS A 193 -7.33 7.84 0.04
C LYS A 193 -6.66 9.21 0.19
N ALA A 194 -7.20 10.06 1.05
CA ALA A 194 -6.66 11.40 1.28
C ALA A 194 -5.19 11.36 1.75
N PRO A 195 -4.33 12.26 1.25
CA PRO A 195 -2.94 12.35 1.68
C PRO A 195 -2.87 12.81 3.15
N GLY A 196 -1.97 12.22 3.93
CA GLY A 196 -1.80 12.53 5.36
C GLY A 196 -2.78 11.83 6.30
N GLY A 197 -3.64 10.95 5.78
CA GLY A 197 -4.66 10.22 6.55
C GLY A 197 -6.05 10.43 5.97
N SER A 198 -6.94 9.46 6.15
CA SER A 198 -8.29 9.53 5.57
C SER A 198 -9.15 10.61 6.22
N GLN A 199 -10.01 11.25 5.43
CA GLN A 199 -11.04 12.17 5.91
C GLN A 199 -12.32 11.43 6.30
N TRP A 200 -12.24 10.51 7.27
CA TRP A 200 -13.31 9.58 7.61
C TRP A 200 -14.59 10.26 8.13
N GLU A 201 -14.47 11.40 8.83
CA GLU A 201 -15.63 12.18 9.29
C GLU A 201 -16.43 12.74 8.10
N ARG A 202 -15.74 13.37 7.15
CA ARG A 202 -16.37 13.83 5.90
C ARG A 202 -16.92 12.66 5.07
N ALA A 203 -16.26 11.51 5.10
CA ALA A 203 -16.76 10.31 4.41
C ALA A 203 -18.10 9.84 5.00
N LEU A 204 -18.27 9.93 6.31
CA LEU A 204 -19.55 9.68 6.98
C LEU A 204 -20.60 10.73 6.63
N GLU A 205 -20.24 12.02 6.59
CA GLU A 205 -21.17 13.08 6.16
C GLU A 205 -21.68 12.86 4.73
N VAL A 206 -20.79 12.46 3.82
CA VAL A 206 -21.14 12.11 2.42
C VAL A 206 -22.02 10.85 2.37
N PHE A 207 -21.77 9.87 3.23
CA PHE A 207 -22.61 8.68 3.35
C PHE A 207 -24.01 9.03 3.86
N GLU A 208 -24.13 9.79 4.95
CA GLU A 208 -25.42 10.24 5.46
C GLU A 208 -26.19 11.05 4.40
N ASP A 209 -25.49 11.85 3.60
CA ASP A 209 -26.09 12.58 2.50
C ASP A 209 -26.61 11.68 1.38
N MET A 210 -25.84 10.66 1.00
CA MET A 210 -26.26 9.61 0.07
C MET A 210 -27.57 8.93 0.54
N GLU A 211 -27.69 8.66 1.83
CA GLU A 211 -28.88 8.06 2.44
C GLU A 211 -30.09 9.00 2.44
N ARG A 212 -29.89 10.28 2.78
CA ARG A 212 -30.97 11.29 2.75
C ARG A 212 -31.56 11.44 1.35
N ARG A 213 -30.76 11.23 0.31
CA ARG A 213 -31.21 11.23 -1.10
C ARG A 213 -31.84 9.91 -1.56
N GLY A 214 -31.90 8.90 -0.68
CA GLY A 214 -32.46 7.59 -0.99
C GLY A 214 -31.58 6.73 -1.91
N VAL A 215 -30.31 7.09 -2.09
CA VAL A 215 -29.37 6.30 -2.90
C VAL A 215 -28.86 5.14 -2.04
N GLN A 216 -29.10 3.91 -2.48
CA GLN A 216 -28.77 2.72 -1.69
C GLN A 216 -27.25 2.45 -1.69
N PRO A 217 -26.59 2.36 -0.51
CA PRO A 217 -25.19 2.01 -0.42
C PRO A 217 -24.97 0.54 -0.79
N ASN A 218 -23.86 0.29 -1.48
CA ASN A 218 -23.41 -1.06 -1.84
C ASN A 218 -22.23 -1.49 -0.96
N ALA A 219 -21.76 -2.72 -1.13
CA ALA A 219 -20.63 -3.24 -0.36
C ALA A 219 -19.36 -2.41 -0.50
N TYR A 220 -19.15 -1.73 -1.63
CA TYR A 220 -17.98 -0.89 -1.88
C TYR A 220 -18.01 0.38 -1.01
N VAL A 221 -19.18 1.01 -0.85
CA VAL A 221 -19.35 2.17 0.04
C VAL A 221 -19.00 1.81 1.48
N PHE A 222 -19.56 0.71 2.01
CA PHE A 222 -19.26 0.24 3.36
C PHE A 222 -17.77 -0.12 3.54
N SER A 223 -17.19 -0.81 2.56
CA SER A 223 -15.77 -1.14 2.53
C SER A 223 -14.88 0.11 2.59
N ALA A 224 -15.20 1.15 1.81
CA ALA A 224 -14.46 2.41 1.80
C ALA A 224 -14.59 3.15 3.14
N LEU A 225 -15.78 3.17 3.76
CA LEU A 225 -16.00 3.78 5.08
C LEU A 225 -15.20 3.08 6.19
N ILE A 226 -15.28 1.75 6.26
CA ILE A 226 -14.54 0.94 7.24
C ILE A 226 -13.04 1.14 7.07
N SER A 227 -12.56 1.13 5.82
CA SER A 227 -11.15 1.38 5.50
C SER A 227 -10.72 2.80 5.87
N ALA A 228 -11.57 3.81 5.64
CA ALA A 228 -11.31 5.19 6.06
C ALA A 228 -11.18 5.26 7.58
N MET A 229 -12.11 4.67 8.34
CA MET A 229 -12.00 4.63 9.80
C MET A 229 -10.74 3.90 10.29
N GLY A 230 -10.28 2.87 9.59
CA GLY A 230 -8.99 2.21 9.86
C GLY A 230 -7.76 3.07 9.56
N LYS A 231 -7.87 4.06 8.67
CA LYS A 231 -6.81 5.00 8.25
C LYS A 231 -6.96 6.39 8.88
N ALA A 232 -7.81 6.52 9.90
CA ALA A 232 -8.09 7.78 10.56
C ALA A 232 -6.81 8.43 11.14
N PRO A 233 -6.62 9.76 10.97
CA PRO A 233 -5.53 10.47 11.61
C PRO A 233 -5.69 10.41 13.13
N GLY A 234 -4.59 10.12 13.85
CA GLY A 234 -4.61 9.97 15.31
C GLY A 234 -4.93 8.56 15.83
N GLY A 235 -5.12 7.58 14.94
CA GLY A 235 -5.37 6.18 15.31
C GLY A 235 -6.70 5.66 14.76
N SER A 236 -6.79 4.35 14.55
CA SER A 236 -7.98 3.77 13.93
C SER A 236 -9.23 3.93 14.80
N GLN A 237 -10.36 4.18 14.15
CA GLN A 237 -11.68 4.26 14.77
C GLN A 237 -12.40 2.90 14.65
N TRP A 238 -11.75 1.83 15.16
CA TRP A 238 -12.21 0.45 14.94
C TRP A 238 -13.60 0.15 15.51
N GLU A 239 -14.00 0.78 16.62
CA GLU A 239 -15.35 0.64 17.19
C GLU A 239 -16.42 1.19 16.24
N LYS A 240 -16.17 2.36 15.64
CA LYS A 240 -17.07 2.94 14.64
C LYS A 240 -17.09 2.09 13.36
N ALA A 241 -15.93 1.56 12.98
CA ALA A 241 -15.83 0.66 11.83
C ALA A 241 -16.66 -0.62 12.04
N LEU A 242 -16.65 -1.20 13.24
CA LEU A 242 -17.54 -2.29 13.63
C LEU A 242 -19.01 -1.88 13.58
N GLY A 243 -19.36 -0.69 14.07
CA GLY A 243 -20.74 -0.19 13.97
C GLY A 243 -21.24 -0.06 12.53
N VAL A 244 -20.38 0.36 11.60
CA VAL A 244 -20.69 0.41 10.15
C VAL A 244 -20.79 -0.99 9.55
N PHE A 245 -19.99 -1.95 10.01
CA PHE A 245 -20.11 -3.35 9.61
C PHE A 245 -21.45 -3.95 10.06
N GLU A 246 -21.82 -3.78 11.34
CA GLU A 246 -23.12 -4.24 11.84
C GLU A 246 -24.30 -3.59 11.07
N ASP A 247 -24.14 -2.33 10.67
CA ASP A 247 -25.13 -1.63 9.85
C ASP A 247 -25.25 -2.21 8.44
N MET A 248 -24.12 -2.53 7.81
CA MET A 248 -24.07 -3.25 6.53
C MET A 248 -24.84 -4.58 6.60
N GLU A 249 -24.67 -5.32 7.70
CA GLU A 249 -25.34 -6.60 7.93
C GLU A 249 -26.84 -6.47 8.16
N ARG A 250 -27.26 -5.50 8.99
CA ARG A 250 -28.70 -5.23 9.23
C ARG A 250 -29.45 -4.92 7.94
N ARG A 251 -28.76 -4.33 6.95
CA ARG A 251 -29.29 -4.00 5.63
C ARG A 251 -29.24 -5.16 4.64
N GLY A 252 -28.70 -6.32 5.04
CA GLY A 252 -28.56 -7.50 4.20
C GLY A 252 -27.49 -7.37 3.10
N VAL A 253 -26.59 -6.40 3.21
CA VAL A 253 -25.48 -6.24 2.25
C VAL A 253 -24.38 -7.22 2.65
N GLN A 254 -24.03 -8.15 1.76
CA GLN A 254 -23.06 -9.20 2.07
C GLN A 254 -21.63 -8.64 2.14
N PRO A 255 -20.91 -8.82 3.26
CA PRO A 255 -19.51 -8.43 3.36
C PRO A 255 -18.63 -9.32 2.48
N ASN A 256 -17.62 -8.71 1.87
CA ASN A 256 -16.62 -9.41 1.08
C ASN A 256 -15.28 -9.42 1.84
N ALA A 257 -14.27 -10.11 1.29
CA ALA A 257 -12.94 -10.20 1.88
C ALA A 257 -12.30 -8.84 2.21
N TYR A 258 -12.60 -7.79 1.42
CA TYR A 258 -12.08 -6.45 1.67
C TYR A 258 -12.64 -5.84 2.94
N VAL A 259 -13.93 -6.05 3.23
CA VAL A 259 -14.57 -5.57 4.47
C VAL A 259 -13.90 -6.19 5.70
N PHE A 260 -13.74 -7.52 5.70
CA PHE A 260 -13.06 -8.24 6.78
C PHE A 260 -11.60 -7.81 6.95
N SER A 261 -10.87 -7.69 5.84
CA SER A 261 -9.48 -7.19 5.83
C SER A 261 -9.39 -5.78 6.44
N ALA A 262 -10.31 -4.89 6.08
CA ALA A 262 -10.33 -3.52 6.60
C ALA A 262 -10.62 -3.48 8.11
N LEU A 263 -11.54 -4.32 8.61
CA LEU A 263 -11.83 -4.45 10.04
C LEU A 263 -10.63 -4.96 10.83
N ILE A 264 -10.02 -6.06 10.40
CA ILE A 264 -8.85 -6.66 11.06
C ILE A 264 -7.69 -5.66 11.11
N ARG A 265 -7.41 -4.96 10.01
CA ARG A 265 -6.36 -3.92 9.96
C ARG A 265 -6.70 -2.70 10.81
N SER A 266 -7.99 -2.37 10.94
CA SER A 266 -8.44 -1.31 11.85
C SER A 266 -8.13 -1.70 13.30
N MET A 267 -8.39 -2.95 13.69
CA MET A 267 -8.09 -3.45 15.04
C MET A 267 -6.60 -3.63 15.31
N GLU A 268 -5.81 -3.97 14.29
CA GLU A 268 -4.34 -4.02 14.35
C GLU A 268 -3.74 -2.64 14.69
N LYS A 269 -4.34 -1.57 14.17
CA LYS A 269 -3.87 -0.17 14.29
C LYS A 269 -4.59 0.63 15.37
N ALA A 270 -5.28 -0.05 16.28
CA ALA A 270 -6.03 0.59 17.34
C ALA A 270 -5.14 1.42 18.29
N PRO A 271 -5.62 2.60 18.74
CA PRO A 271 -4.90 3.41 19.71
C PRO A 271 -4.81 2.66 21.05
N GLY A 272 -3.62 2.66 21.67
CA GLY A 272 -3.39 1.97 22.94
C GLY A 272 -2.97 0.49 22.83
N GLY A 273 -2.78 -0.02 21.61
CA GLY A 273 -2.42 -1.43 21.34
C GLY A 273 -3.49 -2.10 20.50
N SER A 274 -3.13 -3.22 19.85
CA SER A 274 -4.07 -3.91 18.97
C SER A 274 -5.21 -4.60 19.74
N HIS A 275 -6.39 -4.71 19.14
CA HIS A 275 -7.46 -5.57 19.64
C HIS A 275 -7.46 -6.93 18.94
N TRP A 276 -6.39 -7.72 19.15
CA TRP A 276 -6.17 -8.99 18.47
C TRP A 276 -7.26 -10.04 18.74
N GLU A 277 -7.87 -10.07 19.93
CA GLU A 277 -8.97 -10.98 20.25
C GLU A 277 -10.19 -10.72 19.37
N LYS A 278 -10.60 -9.46 19.25
CA LYS A 278 -11.70 -9.07 18.34
C LYS A 278 -11.33 -9.30 16.88
N ALA A 279 -10.06 -9.14 16.52
CA ALA A 279 -9.60 -9.43 15.17
C ALA A 279 -9.75 -10.92 14.83
N LEU A 280 -9.49 -11.81 15.79
CA LEU A 280 -9.77 -13.25 15.67
C LEU A 280 -11.26 -13.54 15.60
N GLU A 281 -12.10 -12.88 16.40
CA GLU A 281 -13.57 -13.05 16.30
C GLU A 281 -14.10 -12.69 14.90
N VAL A 282 -13.58 -11.60 14.32
CA VAL A 282 -13.92 -11.16 12.95
C VAL A 282 -13.39 -12.14 11.91
N PHE A 283 -12.21 -12.73 12.13
CA PHE A 283 -11.66 -13.79 11.29
C PHE A 283 -12.53 -15.05 11.35
N ASP A 284 -12.91 -15.54 12.53
CA ASP A 284 -13.80 -16.70 12.68
C ASP A 284 -15.17 -16.47 12.01
N GLU A 285 -15.69 -15.23 12.06
CA GLU A 285 -16.92 -14.85 11.34
C GLU A 285 -16.73 -14.89 9.81
N MET A 286 -15.59 -14.40 9.31
CA MET A 286 -15.23 -14.47 7.88
C MET A 286 -15.24 -15.92 7.38
N GLU A 287 -14.68 -16.83 8.17
CA GLU A 287 -14.60 -18.26 7.85
C GLU A 287 -15.94 -18.96 7.88
N ARG A 288 -16.77 -18.66 8.89
CA ARG A 288 -18.14 -19.20 8.98
C ARG A 288 -19.00 -18.82 7.78
N ARG A 289 -18.66 -17.73 7.09
CA ARG A 289 -19.32 -17.27 5.86
C ARG A 289 -18.72 -17.84 4.58
N GLY A 290 -17.67 -18.64 4.69
CA GLY A 290 -16.97 -19.22 3.54
C GLY A 290 -16.21 -18.19 2.72
N VAL A 291 -15.80 -17.08 3.32
CA VAL A 291 -14.91 -16.11 2.67
C VAL A 291 -13.47 -16.56 2.96
N GLU A 292 -12.73 -16.88 1.91
CA GLU A 292 -11.36 -17.38 2.04
C GLU A 292 -10.39 -16.25 2.46
N PRO A 293 -9.61 -16.44 3.54
CA PRO A 293 -8.60 -15.48 3.95
C PRO A 293 -7.38 -15.52 3.02
N ASP A 294 -6.82 -14.35 2.75
CA ASP A 294 -5.60 -14.20 1.96
C ASP A 294 -4.39 -13.89 2.87
N THR A 295 -3.20 -13.81 2.26
CA THR A 295 -1.94 -13.46 2.94
C THR A 295 -2.04 -12.13 3.71
N VAL A 296 -2.84 -11.16 3.24
CA VAL A 296 -2.97 -9.85 3.89
C VAL A 296 -3.69 -9.97 5.23
N ILE A 297 -4.71 -10.82 5.32
CA ILE A 297 -5.45 -11.07 6.56
C ILE A 297 -4.58 -11.78 7.59
N PHE A 298 -3.89 -12.85 7.20
CA PHE A 298 -2.98 -13.57 8.11
C PHE A 298 -1.87 -12.66 8.63
N ASN A 299 -1.26 -11.85 7.75
CA ASN A 299 -0.26 -10.86 8.13
C ASN A 299 -0.81 -9.84 9.13
N ALA A 300 -2.04 -9.36 8.93
CA ALA A 300 -2.67 -8.40 9.84
C ALA A 300 -2.98 -9.02 11.21
N LEU A 301 -3.40 -10.29 11.27
CA LEU A 301 -3.63 -11.01 12.52
C LEU A 301 -2.33 -11.23 13.31
N ILE A 302 -1.28 -11.71 12.65
CA ILE A 302 0.04 -11.90 13.28
C ILE A 302 0.61 -10.57 13.77
N SER A 303 0.50 -9.51 12.96
CA SER A 303 0.91 -8.15 13.35
C SER A 303 0.08 -7.59 14.51
N ALA A 304 -1.22 -7.92 14.59
CA ALA A 304 -2.04 -7.56 15.74
C ALA A 304 -1.51 -8.27 16.99
N MET A 305 -1.27 -9.58 16.94
CA MET A 305 -0.73 -10.34 18.07
C MET A 305 0.67 -9.86 18.51
N GLU A 306 1.50 -9.41 17.58
CA GLU A 306 2.77 -8.74 17.87
C GLU A 306 2.58 -7.46 18.71
N LYS A 307 1.53 -6.69 18.42
CA LYS A 307 1.20 -5.38 19.01
C LYS A 307 0.19 -5.47 20.15
N ALA A 308 -0.02 -6.66 20.69
CA ALA A 308 -0.98 -6.89 21.75
C ALA A 308 -0.63 -6.07 23.02
N PRO A 309 -1.62 -5.46 23.69
CA PRO A 309 -1.40 -4.75 24.93
C PRO A 309 -0.97 -5.72 26.04
N GLY A 310 0.04 -5.35 26.81
CA GLY A 310 0.57 -6.18 27.91
C GLY A 310 1.62 -7.24 27.51
N GLY A 311 2.02 -7.27 26.23
CA GLY A 311 3.01 -8.21 25.71
C GLY A 311 2.48 -8.94 24.48
N SER A 312 3.37 -9.34 23.59
CA SER A 312 2.98 -10.05 22.36
C SER A 312 2.37 -11.42 22.67
N GLN A 313 1.40 -11.83 21.84
CA GLN A 313 0.79 -13.16 21.88
C GLN A 313 1.47 -14.07 20.85
N TRP A 314 2.76 -14.32 21.05
CA TRP A 314 3.62 -15.03 20.09
C TRP A 314 3.18 -16.48 19.84
N ASP A 315 2.60 -17.13 20.86
CA ASP A 315 2.06 -18.48 20.82
C ASP A 315 0.84 -18.56 19.89
N ARG A 316 -0.11 -17.63 20.05
CA ARG A 316 -1.25 -17.48 19.15
C ARG A 316 -0.83 -17.09 17.74
N ALA A 317 0.20 -16.26 17.60
CA ALA A 317 0.73 -15.87 16.30
C ALA A 317 1.30 -17.09 15.53
N LEU A 318 1.95 -18.02 16.24
CA LEU A 318 2.42 -19.29 15.68
C LEU A 318 1.26 -20.23 15.30
N GLU A 319 0.18 -20.26 16.08
CA GLU A 319 -1.03 -21.03 15.73
C GLU A 319 -1.65 -20.53 14.41
N VAL A 320 -1.82 -19.22 14.28
CA VAL A 320 -2.33 -18.57 13.05
C VAL A 320 -1.40 -18.81 11.86
N PHE A 321 -0.08 -18.76 12.07
CA PHE A 321 0.89 -19.11 11.05
C PHE A 321 0.76 -20.58 10.59
N GLY A 322 0.65 -21.52 11.54
CA GLY A 322 0.46 -22.94 11.21
C GLY A 322 -0.88 -23.20 10.50
N GLU A 323 -1.90 -22.40 10.76
CA GLU A 323 -3.15 -22.41 10.00
C GLU A 323 -3.00 -21.90 8.57
N MET A 324 -2.31 -20.77 8.38
CA MET A 324 -1.94 -20.23 7.06
C MET A 324 -1.25 -21.30 6.20
N GLU A 325 -0.28 -22.01 6.78
CA GLU A 325 0.46 -23.08 6.10
C GLU A 325 -0.41 -24.28 5.75
N ARG A 326 -1.27 -24.73 6.66
CA ARG A 326 -2.18 -25.87 6.42
C ARG A 326 -3.16 -25.60 5.28
N ARG A 327 -3.48 -24.33 5.03
CA ARG A 327 -4.36 -23.88 3.94
C ARG A 327 -3.63 -23.67 2.62
N GLY A 328 -2.30 -23.81 2.60
CA GLY A 328 -1.49 -23.58 1.41
C GLY A 328 -1.37 -22.11 1.03
N VAL A 329 -1.63 -21.19 1.97
CA VAL A 329 -1.38 -19.75 1.75
C VAL A 329 0.11 -19.50 1.99
N GLU A 330 0.82 -19.01 0.98
CA GLU A 330 2.26 -18.81 1.06
C GLU A 330 2.63 -17.65 2.00
N PRO A 331 3.43 -17.89 3.05
CA PRO A 331 3.91 -16.82 3.92
C PRO A 331 4.98 -15.96 3.25
N ASP A 332 4.89 -14.65 3.44
CA ASP A 332 5.87 -13.69 2.93
C ASP A 332 6.86 -13.23 4.02
N VAL A 333 7.84 -12.41 3.63
CA VAL A 333 8.84 -11.84 4.53
C VAL A 333 8.20 -11.05 5.68
N PHE A 334 7.04 -10.42 5.43
CA PHE A 334 6.35 -9.63 6.44
C PHE A 334 5.83 -10.53 7.56
N CYS A 335 5.21 -11.66 7.20
CA CYS A 335 4.74 -12.69 8.12
C CYS A 335 5.86 -13.17 9.05
N PHE A 336 6.96 -13.65 8.46
CA PHE A 336 8.12 -14.17 9.19
C PHE A 336 8.70 -13.14 10.15
N SER A 337 8.89 -11.92 9.68
CA SER A 337 9.48 -10.85 10.49
C SER A 337 8.54 -10.39 11.62
N ALA A 338 7.22 -10.42 11.42
CA ALA A 338 6.24 -10.14 12.47
C ALA A 338 6.25 -11.25 13.55
N LEU A 339 6.41 -12.51 13.17
CA LEU A 339 6.58 -13.63 14.11
C LEU A 339 7.83 -13.49 14.98
N ILE A 340 8.99 -13.18 14.37
CA ILE A 340 10.23 -12.97 15.13
C ILE A 340 10.08 -11.78 16.08
N SER A 341 9.50 -10.66 15.62
CA SER A 341 9.23 -9.49 16.47
C SER A 341 8.26 -9.83 17.61
N ALA A 342 7.26 -10.67 17.37
CA ALA A 342 6.36 -11.15 18.42
C ALA A 342 7.14 -12.00 19.45
N MET A 343 8.00 -12.91 19.00
CA MET A 343 8.83 -13.73 19.90
C MET A 343 9.90 -12.92 20.66
N GLU A 344 10.45 -11.87 20.06
CA GLU A 344 11.35 -10.91 20.70
C GLU A 344 10.67 -10.20 21.87
N LYS A 345 9.40 -9.81 21.69
CA LYS A 345 8.57 -9.05 22.65
C LYS A 345 7.77 -9.94 23.61
N ALA A 346 8.04 -11.24 23.63
CA ALA A 346 7.28 -12.21 24.40
C ALA A 346 7.29 -11.89 25.91
N PRO A 347 6.15 -12.01 26.61
CA PRO A 347 6.10 -11.82 28.05
C PRO A 347 6.94 -12.90 28.76
N GLY A 348 7.80 -12.47 29.68
CA GLY A 348 8.68 -13.37 30.43
C GLY A 348 10.06 -13.62 29.80
N GLY A 349 10.38 -12.96 28.68
CA GLY A 349 11.64 -13.09 27.97
C GLY A 349 11.43 -13.58 26.54
N SER A 350 12.42 -13.33 25.68
CA SER A 350 12.28 -13.69 24.26
C SER A 350 12.23 -15.21 24.06
N GLN A 351 11.48 -15.63 23.04
CA GLN A 351 11.41 -17.03 22.62
C GLN A 351 12.42 -17.32 21.50
N TRP A 352 13.70 -17.09 21.78
CA TRP A 352 14.76 -17.13 20.78
C TRP A 352 14.93 -18.50 20.11
N GLU A 353 14.70 -19.61 20.84
CA GLU A 353 14.76 -20.97 20.25
C GLU A 353 13.72 -21.14 19.15
N LYS A 354 12.47 -20.70 19.42
CA LYS A 354 11.40 -20.69 18.42
C LYS A 354 11.67 -19.71 17.28
N ALA A 355 12.32 -18.59 17.58
CA ALA A 355 12.73 -17.64 16.55
C ALA A 355 13.74 -18.25 15.56
N LEU A 356 14.66 -19.09 16.04
CA LEU A 356 15.59 -19.85 15.20
C LEU A 356 14.87 -20.94 14.38
N GLU A 357 13.91 -21.67 14.97
CA GLU A 357 13.08 -22.64 14.23
C GLU A 357 12.33 -21.96 13.06
N VAL A 358 11.80 -20.76 13.29
CA VAL A 358 11.13 -19.94 12.26
C VAL A 358 12.12 -19.48 11.19
N PHE A 359 13.35 -19.10 11.57
CA PHE A 359 14.40 -18.75 10.62
C PHE A 359 14.73 -19.93 9.68
N GLU A 360 14.98 -21.12 10.21
CA GLU A 360 15.20 -22.31 9.38
C GLU A 360 13.99 -22.62 8.48
N GLY A 361 12.77 -22.42 9.01
CA GLY A 361 11.54 -22.57 8.26
C GLY A 361 11.45 -21.61 7.07
N MET A 362 11.88 -20.36 7.24
CA MET A 362 11.94 -19.34 6.19
C MET A 362 12.93 -19.75 5.08
N GLU A 363 14.10 -20.27 5.48
CA GLU A 363 15.15 -20.71 4.55
C GLU A 363 14.74 -21.91 3.71
N ARG A 364 14.11 -22.92 4.32
CA ARG A 364 13.60 -24.11 3.61
C ARG A 364 12.60 -23.74 2.51
N ARG A 365 11.94 -22.59 2.62
CA ARG A 365 10.95 -22.07 1.67
C ARG A 365 11.56 -21.11 0.65
N GLY A 366 12.86 -20.79 0.75
CA GLY A 366 13.54 -19.86 -0.15
C GLY A 366 13.10 -18.40 0.01
N VAL A 367 12.43 -18.05 1.10
CA VAL A 367 12.01 -16.68 1.38
C VAL A 367 13.20 -15.90 1.91
N GLN A 368 13.56 -14.79 1.26
CA GLN A 368 14.76 -14.02 1.60
C GLN A 368 14.52 -13.11 2.82
N PRO A 369 15.27 -13.25 3.92
CA PRO A 369 15.14 -12.36 5.06
C PRO A 369 15.62 -10.95 4.75
N ASP A 370 14.95 -9.95 5.30
CA ASP A 370 15.33 -8.55 5.18
C ASP A 370 16.07 -8.05 6.44
N VAL A 371 16.50 -6.78 6.42
CA VAL A 371 17.19 -6.14 7.55
C VAL A 371 16.34 -6.17 8.83
N ARG A 372 15.02 -6.06 8.70
CA ARG A 372 14.09 -6.06 9.85
C ARG A 372 14.04 -7.44 10.49
N PHE A 373 13.96 -8.50 9.69
CA PHE A 373 14.00 -9.88 10.17
C PHE A 373 15.27 -10.16 10.98
N PHE A 374 16.44 -9.91 10.40
CA PHE A 374 17.72 -10.18 11.06
C PHE A 374 17.92 -9.35 12.32
N SER A 375 17.55 -8.06 12.28
CA SER A 375 17.65 -7.19 13.46
C SER A 375 16.75 -7.66 14.61
N ALA A 376 15.52 -8.11 14.30
CA ALA A 376 14.61 -8.66 15.29
C ALA A 376 15.11 -10.00 15.85
N LEU A 377 15.69 -10.87 15.01
CA LEU A 377 16.25 -12.16 15.44
C LEU A 377 17.46 -11.97 16.38
N ILE A 378 18.37 -11.05 16.03
CA ILE A 378 19.51 -10.69 16.88
C ILE A 378 19.02 -10.08 18.21
N SER A 379 18.00 -9.21 18.19
CA SER A 379 17.44 -8.68 19.44
C SER A 379 16.69 -9.74 20.26
N ALA A 380 16.10 -10.75 19.62
CA ALA A 380 15.54 -11.89 20.34
C ALA A 380 16.64 -12.67 21.07
N LEU A 381 17.79 -12.93 20.42
CA LEU A 381 18.94 -13.59 21.05
C LEU A 381 19.58 -12.74 22.17
N GLU A 382 19.60 -11.42 22.00
CA GLU A 382 20.02 -10.45 23.02
C GLU A 382 19.15 -10.53 24.29
N LYS A 383 17.83 -10.69 24.12
CA LYS A 383 16.82 -10.68 25.20
C LYS A 383 16.50 -12.08 25.74
N ALA A 384 17.33 -13.07 25.44
CA ALA A 384 17.13 -14.44 25.86
C ALA A 384 17.04 -14.58 27.40
N PRO A 385 16.08 -15.39 27.90
CA PRO A 385 15.97 -15.66 29.33
C PRO A 385 17.20 -16.43 29.82
N GLY A 386 17.80 -15.97 30.93
CA GLY A 386 19.00 -16.59 31.51
C GLY A 386 20.34 -16.02 31.00
N GLY A 387 20.32 -15.03 30.11
CA GLY A 387 21.51 -14.39 29.53
C GLY A 387 21.45 -14.41 28.02
N SER A 388 22.11 -13.45 27.37
CA SER A 388 22.09 -13.33 25.92
C SER A 388 22.81 -14.51 25.24
N GLN A 389 22.31 -14.91 24.08
CA GLN A 389 22.96 -15.90 23.20
C GLN A 389 23.88 -15.17 22.20
N TRP A 390 24.88 -14.45 22.72
CA TRP A 390 25.70 -13.53 21.91
C TRP A 390 26.52 -14.23 20.82
N GLU A 391 26.96 -15.48 21.03
CA GLU A 391 27.69 -16.27 20.03
C GLU A 391 26.79 -16.55 18.82
N THR A 392 25.59 -17.08 19.06
CA THR A 392 24.59 -17.30 18.02
C THR A 392 24.15 -15.99 17.37
N ALA A 393 24.06 -14.89 18.13
CA ALA A 393 23.75 -13.58 17.57
C ALA A 393 24.84 -13.10 16.59
N LEU A 394 26.11 -13.39 16.87
CA LEU A 394 27.22 -13.09 15.97
C LEU A 394 27.17 -13.97 14.71
N GLU A 395 26.85 -15.26 14.84
CA GLU A 395 26.66 -16.17 13.68
C GLU A 395 25.54 -15.67 12.76
N VAL A 396 24.41 -15.26 13.33
CA VAL A 396 23.27 -14.68 12.58
C VAL A 396 23.67 -13.36 11.90
N PHE A 397 24.48 -12.53 12.55
CA PHE A 397 25.01 -11.30 11.95
C PHE A 397 25.95 -11.59 10.78
N GLU A 398 26.84 -12.57 10.91
CA GLU A 398 27.73 -12.99 9.82
C GLU A 398 26.94 -13.56 8.64
N GLU A 399 25.88 -14.31 8.89
CA GLU A 399 24.94 -14.78 7.87
C GLU A 399 24.29 -13.63 7.10
N MET A 400 23.77 -12.62 7.83
CA MET A 400 23.18 -11.41 7.26
C MET A 400 24.15 -10.72 6.29
N VAL A 401 25.41 -10.51 6.73
CA VAL A 401 26.47 -9.91 5.91
C VAL A 401 26.79 -10.77 4.69
N ARG A 402 26.86 -12.10 4.85
CA ARG A 402 27.18 -13.03 3.75
C ARG A 402 26.12 -13.03 2.65
N ARG A 403 24.86 -12.80 3.02
CA ARG A 403 23.74 -12.65 2.08
C ARG A 403 23.66 -11.27 1.42
N GLY A 404 24.56 -10.35 1.77
CA GLY A 404 24.54 -8.98 1.25
C GLY A 404 23.42 -8.12 1.82
N VAL A 405 22.83 -8.52 2.96
CA VAL A 405 21.85 -7.71 3.67
C VAL A 405 22.62 -6.73 4.56
N GLU A 406 22.53 -5.44 4.28
CA GLU A 406 23.34 -4.42 4.97
C GLU A 406 22.85 -4.19 6.41
N PRO A 407 23.70 -4.42 7.44
CA PRO A 407 23.34 -4.13 8.83
C PRO A 407 23.16 -2.64 9.07
N ASN A 408 22.19 -2.28 9.93
CA ASN A 408 21.94 -0.91 10.31
C ASN A 408 22.29 -0.67 11.79
N THR A 409 22.11 0.57 12.26
CA THR A 409 22.38 0.97 13.65
C THR A 409 21.64 0.09 14.68
N VAL A 410 20.41 -0.36 14.38
CA VAL A 410 19.64 -1.24 15.27
C VAL A 410 20.30 -2.62 15.37
N THR A 411 20.73 -3.19 14.25
CA THR A 411 21.43 -4.48 14.19
C THR A 411 22.70 -4.48 15.04
N PHE A 412 23.55 -3.46 14.85
CA PHE A 412 24.80 -3.32 15.61
C PHE A 412 24.56 -3.10 17.10
N ASN A 413 23.58 -2.26 17.45
CA ASN A 413 23.24 -2.01 18.85
C ASN A 413 22.74 -3.27 19.56
N ALA A 414 21.91 -4.07 18.90
CA ALA A 414 21.44 -5.34 19.45
C ALA A 414 22.60 -6.32 19.66
N LEU A 415 23.55 -6.40 18.72
CA LEU A 415 24.72 -7.28 18.84
C LEU A 415 25.68 -6.85 19.97
N ILE A 416 25.98 -5.55 20.07
CA ILE A 416 26.80 -4.99 21.16
C ILE A 416 26.11 -5.21 22.52
N SER A 417 24.80 -4.95 22.60
CA SER A 417 24.00 -5.20 23.80
C SER A 417 23.95 -6.70 24.16
N ALA A 418 23.95 -7.59 23.17
CA ALA A 418 24.05 -9.03 23.43
C ALA A 418 25.40 -9.36 24.07
N MET A 419 26.50 -8.80 23.58
CA MET A 419 27.83 -8.99 24.18
C MET A 419 27.97 -8.35 25.57
N GLU A 420 27.28 -7.24 25.82
CA GLU A 420 27.17 -6.62 27.15
C GLU A 420 26.49 -7.55 28.16
N LYS A 421 25.43 -8.24 27.74
CA LYS A 421 24.57 -9.11 28.56
C LYS A 421 25.01 -10.59 28.56
N ALA A 422 26.23 -10.87 28.08
CA ALA A 422 26.73 -12.22 27.95
C ALA A 422 26.78 -12.97 29.30
N PRO A 423 26.41 -14.26 29.33
CA PRO A 423 26.52 -15.08 30.53
C PRO A 423 27.99 -15.25 30.92
N GLY A 424 28.30 -15.06 32.22
CA GLY A 424 29.67 -15.17 32.75
C GLY A 424 30.50 -13.89 32.71
N GLY A 425 29.93 -12.76 32.27
CA GLY A 425 30.60 -11.46 32.17
C GLY A 425 30.56 -10.93 30.74
N SER A 426 30.62 -9.61 30.58
CA SER A 426 30.50 -8.99 29.26
C SER A 426 31.68 -9.32 28.35
N GLN A 427 31.41 -9.44 27.05
CA GLN A 427 32.43 -9.63 26.02
C GLN A 427 32.84 -8.29 25.42
N TRP A 428 33.33 -7.37 26.26
CA TRP A 428 33.60 -5.98 25.87
C TRP A 428 34.65 -5.83 24.75
N GLU A 429 35.63 -6.75 24.64
CA GLU A 429 36.61 -6.74 23.55
C GLU A 429 35.94 -7.02 22.20
N ARG A 430 35.09 -8.05 22.15
CA ARG A 430 34.28 -8.36 20.95
C ARG A 430 33.31 -7.22 20.63
N ALA A 431 32.73 -6.59 21.65
CA ALA A 431 31.84 -5.45 21.46
C ALA A 431 32.57 -4.27 20.80
N LEU A 432 33.84 -4.03 21.14
CA LEU A 432 34.68 -3.04 20.47
C LEU A 432 35.00 -3.43 19.01
N GLU A 433 35.32 -4.70 18.74
CA GLU A 433 35.52 -5.18 17.36
C GLU A 433 34.29 -4.93 16.47
N VAL A 434 33.09 -5.18 17.01
CA VAL A 434 31.82 -4.92 16.33
C VAL A 434 31.59 -3.42 16.13
N PHE A 435 31.93 -2.58 17.11
CA PHE A 435 31.86 -1.13 16.97
C PHE A 435 32.82 -0.61 15.88
N GLU A 436 34.04 -1.12 15.82
CA GLU A 436 34.98 -0.77 14.75
C GLU A 436 34.46 -1.18 13.36
N ASP A 437 33.81 -2.35 13.25
CA ASP A 437 33.18 -2.77 11.99
C ASP A 437 32.01 -1.87 11.60
N MET A 438 31.18 -1.45 12.57
CA MET A 438 30.10 -0.48 12.37
C MET A 438 30.63 0.82 11.77
N VAL A 439 31.70 1.38 12.35
CA VAL A 439 32.35 2.60 11.86
C VAL A 439 32.98 2.40 10.49
N ARG A 440 33.64 1.26 10.25
CA ARG A 440 34.28 0.94 8.96
C ARG A 440 33.27 0.87 7.81
N ARG A 441 32.05 0.40 8.10
CA ARG A 441 30.94 0.33 7.14
C ARG A 441 30.21 1.66 6.96
N GLY A 442 30.60 2.72 7.68
CA GLY A 442 29.96 4.03 7.61
C GLY A 442 28.58 4.07 8.27
N VAL A 443 28.28 3.14 9.17
CA VAL A 443 27.04 3.16 9.96
C VAL A 443 27.27 4.04 11.18
N GLU A 444 26.52 5.13 11.31
CA GLU A 444 26.71 6.10 12.38
C GLU A 444 26.33 5.51 13.76
N PRO A 445 27.26 5.48 14.73
CA PRO A 445 26.97 5.10 16.11
C PRO A 445 25.97 6.06 16.77
N SER A 446 25.10 5.51 17.61
CA SER A 446 24.13 6.31 18.38
C SER A 446 24.48 6.32 19.88
N THR A 447 23.78 7.15 20.65
CA THR A 447 23.87 7.17 22.11
C THR A 447 23.67 5.76 22.72
N VAL A 448 22.83 4.93 22.10
CA VAL A 448 22.61 3.55 22.54
C VAL A 448 23.85 2.68 22.33
N THR A 449 24.57 2.86 21.20
CA THR A 449 25.83 2.16 20.91
C THR A 449 26.88 2.42 21.99
N PHE A 450 27.13 3.71 22.28
CA PHE A 450 28.14 4.11 23.26
C PHE A 450 27.76 3.68 24.69
N ASN A 451 26.49 3.81 25.06
CA ASN A 451 26.03 3.38 26.39
C ASN A 451 26.21 1.87 26.58
N ALA A 452 25.92 1.05 25.57
CA ALA A 452 26.11 -0.40 25.63
C ALA A 452 27.61 -0.76 25.74
N LEU A 453 28.51 -0.08 25.01
CA LEU A 453 29.96 -0.27 25.13
C LEU A 453 30.49 0.09 26.52
N ILE A 454 30.09 1.25 27.05
CA ILE A 454 30.49 1.71 28.38
C ILE A 454 29.99 0.73 29.45
N SER A 455 28.72 0.28 29.36
CA SER A 455 28.18 -0.71 30.29
C SER A 455 28.83 -2.08 30.13
N ALA A 456 29.25 -2.46 28.92
CA ALA A 456 30.01 -3.69 28.71
C ALA A 456 31.36 -3.59 29.45
N MET A 457 32.07 -2.47 29.35
CA MET A 457 33.35 -2.28 30.06
C MET A 457 33.21 -2.21 31.58
N GLU A 458 32.09 -1.67 32.07
CA GLU A 458 31.71 -1.70 33.49
C GLU A 458 31.53 -3.14 34.01
N LYS A 459 30.94 -4.02 33.18
CA LYS A 459 30.61 -5.43 33.49
C LYS A 459 31.70 -6.42 33.06
N ALA A 460 32.89 -5.92 32.72
CA ALA A 460 33.98 -6.74 32.20
C ALA A 460 34.41 -7.85 33.17
N PRO A 461 34.72 -9.05 32.66
CA PRO A 461 35.30 -10.12 33.47
C PRO A 461 36.68 -9.69 33.99
N GLY A 462 36.96 -9.96 35.26
CA GLY A 462 38.21 -9.55 35.92
C GLY A 462 38.24 -8.09 36.37
N GLY A 463 37.08 -7.41 36.44
CA GLY A 463 36.93 -6.07 36.99
C GLY A 463 36.72 -4.99 35.93
N SER A 464 36.11 -3.89 36.36
CA SER A 464 35.73 -2.75 35.51
C SER A 464 36.91 -2.17 34.72
N LYS A 465 36.73 -1.96 33.41
CA LYS A 465 37.69 -1.31 32.50
C LYS A 465 37.36 0.18 32.33
N TRP A 466 37.29 0.91 33.44
CA TRP A 466 36.85 2.30 33.48
C TRP A 466 37.68 3.26 32.61
N GLU A 467 38.99 3.02 32.45
CA GLU A 467 39.87 3.83 31.59
C GLU A 467 39.43 3.75 30.12
N LYS A 468 39.18 2.54 29.62
CA LYS A 468 38.65 2.34 28.26
C LYS A 468 37.24 2.89 28.13
N ALA A 469 36.43 2.82 29.18
CA ALA A 469 35.09 3.40 29.17
C ALA A 469 35.13 4.93 29.02
N LEU A 470 36.13 5.60 29.60
CA LEU A 470 36.38 7.03 29.39
C LEU A 470 36.87 7.32 27.97
N GLU A 471 37.75 6.51 27.39
CA GLU A 471 38.16 6.67 25.98
C GLU A 471 36.96 6.60 25.02
N VAL A 472 36.04 5.66 25.27
CA VAL A 472 34.78 5.54 24.50
C VAL A 472 33.86 6.74 24.70
N PHE A 473 33.82 7.31 25.91
CA PHE A 473 33.08 8.54 26.19
C PHE A 473 33.68 9.76 25.46
N GLU A 474 35.00 9.90 25.44
CA GLU A 474 35.67 10.98 24.69
C GLU A 474 35.46 10.84 23.17
N GLU A 475 35.45 9.61 22.64
CA GLU A 475 35.08 9.34 21.25
C GLU A 475 33.62 9.74 20.96
N MET A 476 32.70 9.46 21.88
CA MET A 476 31.29 9.87 21.80
C MET A 476 31.16 11.40 21.67
N GLU A 477 31.88 12.15 22.53
CA GLU A 477 31.90 13.62 22.48
C GLU A 477 32.55 14.14 21.19
N ARG A 478 33.66 13.55 20.74
CA ARG A 478 34.35 13.93 19.50
C ARG A 478 33.47 13.76 18.25
N ARG A 479 32.57 12.77 18.26
CA ARG A 479 31.59 12.55 17.19
C ARG A 479 30.35 13.42 17.31
N GLY A 480 30.24 14.23 18.37
CA GLY A 480 29.07 15.09 18.61
C GLY A 480 27.81 14.31 19.01
N VAL A 481 27.96 13.09 19.53
CA VAL A 481 26.83 12.30 20.06
C VAL A 481 26.59 12.72 21.50
N GLU A 482 25.42 13.28 21.80
CA GLU A 482 25.14 13.83 23.13
C GLU A 482 25.06 12.73 24.22
N PRO A 483 25.90 12.82 25.28
CA PRO A 483 25.77 11.97 26.45
C PRO A 483 24.47 12.21 27.21
N ASN A 484 23.92 11.15 27.80
CA ASN A 484 22.73 11.25 28.62
C ASN A 484 22.97 10.71 30.04
N ALA A 485 21.93 10.74 30.88
CA ALA A 485 22.03 10.27 32.26
C ALA A 485 22.49 8.81 32.37
N VAL A 486 22.13 7.95 31.40
CA VAL A 486 22.58 6.54 31.37
C VAL A 486 24.10 6.48 31.15
N THR A 487 24.65 7.32 30.27
CA THR A 487 26.09 7.42 30.01
C THR A 487 26.88 7.73 31.28
N PHE A 488 26.50 8.82 31.98
CA PHE A 488 27.19 9.25 33.20
C PHE A 488 27.03 8.24 34.34
N ASN A 489 25.84 7.64 34.50
CA ASN A 489 25.61 6.63 35.53
C ASN A 489 26.48 5.38 35.30
N ALA A 490 26.60 4.92 34.04
CA ALA A 490 27.45 3.77 33.71
C ALA A 490 28.94 4.06 33.97
N LEU A 491 29.42 5.26 33.63
CA LEU A 491 30.80 5.69 33.92
C LEU A 491 31.10 5.78 35.42
N ILE A 492 30.20 6.38 36.20
CA ILE A 492 30.36 6.49 37.66
C ILE A 492 30.37 5.08 38.28
N SER A 493 29.45 4.21 37.87
CA SER A 493 29.41 2.81 38.33
C SER A 493 30.69 2.05 37.95
N ALA A 494 31.22 2.28 36.75
CA ALA A 494 32.48 1.67 36.31
C ALA A 494 33.65 2.11 37.20
N MET A 495 33.75 3.39 37.55
CA MET A 495 34.79 3.93 38.43
C MET A 495 34.63 3.45 39.88
N GLU A 496 33.40 3.39 40.40
CA GLU A 496 33.12 2.87 41.75
C GLU A 496 33.53 1.39 41.88
N LYS A 497 33.19 0.56 40.88
CA LYS A 497 33.55 -0.86 40.85
C LYS A 497 35.07 -1.09 40.76
N ALA A 498 35.80 -0.17 40.13
CA ALA A 498 37.25 -0.22 40.08
C ALA A 498 37.91 0.06 41.46
N GLN A 499 37.30 0.92 42.30
CA GLN A 499 37.81 1.24 43.65
C GLN A 499 37.59 0.12 44.69
N ARG A 500 36.66 -0.83 44.43
CA ARG A 500 36.29 -1.90 45.38
C ARG A 500 37.15 -3.16 45.30
N LEU A 501 38.14 -3.25 44.42
CA LEU A 501 39.06 -4.40 44.37
C LEU A 501 40.10 -4.28 45.52
N PRO A 502 40.18 -5.26 46.45
CA PRO A 502 41.26 -5.26 47.45
C PRO A 502 42.59 -5.59 46.78
N ILE A 503 43.63 -4.86 47.23
CA ILE A 503 45.04 -4.94 46.83
C ILE A 503 45.58 -6.38 46.92
#